data_AF-A0A1T1BFW4-F1
#
_entry.id   AF-A0A1T1BFW4-F1
#
_cell.length_a   1.000
_cell.length_b   1.000
_cell.length_c   1.000
_cell.angle_alpha   90.00
_cell.angle_beta   90.00
_cell.angle_gamma   90.00
#
_symmetry.space_group_name_H-M   'P 1'
#
loop_
_entity.id
_entity.type
_entity.pdbx_description
1 polymer ?
#
loop_
_entity_poly.entity_id
_entity_poly.type
_entity_poly.pdbx_seq_one_letter_code
_entity_poly.pdbx_strand_id
1 'polypeptide(L)'
;MNDTTAPRTLSRTWETVTLDRMDGAVVQTRAHTVTLTRTPAGIEAQVNGEACELARAVSILQGADRVTVTAQTLEAPTIGKTRAARLHRLMARAGVPSGEHYGFAGAALDRPVFSLAALTEGDARAVWAFLCEAFPQVRAA
;
A
#
# COMPACT_ATOMS: atom_id res chain seq x y z
N MET A 1 21.25 -8.46 1.35
CA MET A 1 20.11 -9.03 0.61
C MET A 1 18.87 -8.65 1.41
N ASN A 2 18.21 -7.55 1.06
CA ASN A 2 17.06 -7.07 1.83
C ASN A 2 15.85 -7.94 1.45
N ASP A 3 15.34 -8.71 2.41
CA ASP A 3 14.07 -9.42 2.29
C ASP A 3 12.93 -8.41 2.14
N THR A 4 12.64 -8.02 0.90
CA THR A 4 11.52 -7.12 0.56
C THR A 4 10.22 -7.93 0.48
N THR A 5 9.81 -8.56 1.57
CA THR A 5 8.53 -9.30 1.66
C THR A 5 7.46 -8.53 2.42
N ALA A 6 7.83 -7.47 3.14
CA ALA A 6 6.87 -6.64 3.85
C ALA A 6 6.19 -5.64 2.88
N PRO A 7 4.84 -5.54 2.90
CA PRO A 7 4.14 -4.57 2.09
C PRO A 7 4.59 -3.14 2.42
N ARG A 8 4.82 -2.35 1.37
CA ARG A 8 5.36 -1.00 1.50
C ARG A 8 4.37 -0.10 2.24
N THR A 9 4.85 0.77 3.12
CA THR A 9 4.00 1.76 3.80
C THR A 9 3.64 2.92 2.87
N LEU A 10 2.34 3.18 2.74
CA LEU A 10 1.75 4.29 2.01
C LEU A 10 1.59 5.54 2.87
N SER A 11 1.12 5.38 4.10
CA SER A 11 1.00 6.47 5.06
C SER A 11 1.29 5.95 6.47
N ARG A 12 1.83 6.82 7.31
CA ARG A 12 2.04 6.51 8.73
C ARG A 12 1.80 7.77 9.55
N THR A 13 1.13 7.59 10.67
CA THR A 13 0.86 8.61 11.66
C THR A 13 1.54 8.24 12.97
N TRP A 14 2.19 9.22 13.57
CA TRP A 14 2.85 9.12 14.85
C TRP A 14 2.27 10.13 15.81
N GLU A 15 2.17 9.73 17.07
CA GLU A 15 2.11 10.65 18.19
C GLU A 15 3.54 10.89 18.70
N THR A 16 3.87 12.15 18.90
CA THR A 16 5.19 12.61 19.38
C THR A 16 5.01 13.37 20.68
N VAL A 17 5.96 13.19 21.60
CA VAL A 17 6.02 13.93 22.86
C VAL A 17 7.44 14.47 23.04
N THR A 18 7.55 15.78 23.26
CA THR A 18 8.77 16.49 23.63
C THR A 18 8.62 17.06 25.04
N LEU A 19 9.61 16.81 25.89
CA LEU A 19 9.67 17.23 27.29
C LEU A 19 10.71 18.34 27.44
N ASP A 20 10.24 19.58 27.53
CA ASP A 20 11.12 20.72 27.79
C ASP A 20 11.47 20.75 29.28
N ARG A 21 12.76 20.86 29.58
CA ARG A 21 13.28 20.81 30.95
C ARG A 21 14.06 22.07 31.31
N MET A 22 13.89 22.53 32.53
CA MET A 22 14.70 23.58 33.16
C MET A 22 15.22 23.03 34.49
N ASP A 23 16.53 23.08 34.70
CA ASP A 23 17.19 22.55 35.90
C ASP A 23 16.84 21.09 36.23
N GLY A 24 16.66 20.25 35.20
CA GLY A 24 16.32 18.84 35.33
C GLY A 24 14.84 18.55 35.59
N ALA A 25 14.02 19.57 35.89
CA ALA A 25 12.58 19.45 36.02
C ALA A 25 11.89 19.64 34.66
N VAL A 26 10.87 18.83 34.36
CA VAL A 26 10.01 19.03 33.19
C VAL A 26 9.14 20.26 33.44
N VAL A 27 9.30 21.28 32.61
CA VAL A 27 8.56 22.54 32.71
C VAL A 27 7.44 22.64 31.67
N GLN A 28 7.57 21.94 30.55
CA GLN A 28 6.55 21.88 29.52
C GLN A 28 6.57 20.53 28.80
N THR A 29 5.39 20.08 28.39
CA THR A 29 5.22 18.92 27.51
C THR A 29 4.54 19.39 26.24
N ARG A 30 5.17 19.11 25.09
CA ARG A 30 4.60 19.40 23.76
C ARG A 30 4.28 18.09 23.07
N ALA A 31 3.06 17.99 22.55
CA ALA A 31 2.63 16.82 21.80
C ALA A 31 2.21 17.23 20.39
N HIS A 32 2.60 16.42 19.41
CA HIS A 32 2.17 16.56 18.02
C HIS A 32 1.74 15.24 17.42
N THR A 33 0.72 15.28 16.57
CA THR A 33 0.38 14.19 15.65
C THR A 33 1.03 14.46 14.31
N VAL A 34 1.98 13.63 13.90
CA VAL A 34 2.67 13.77 12.60
C VAL A 34 2.16 12.68 11.67
N THR A 35 1.70 13.05 10.47
CA THR A 35 1.34 12.09 9.41
C THR A 35 2.24 12.32 8.21
N LEU A 36 2.89 11.27 7.72
CA LEU A 36 3.62 11.29 6.46
C LEU A 36 2.91 10.36 5.47
N THR A 37 2.59 10.89 4.29
CA THR A 37 1.91 10.16 3.23
C THR A 37 2.75 10.17 1.97
N ARG A 38 2.96 8.99 1.39
CA ARG A 38 3.63 8.83 0.10
C ARG A 38 2.66 9.20 -1.01
N THR A 39 3.11 10.07 -1.90
CA THR A 39 2.41 10.45 -3.12
C THR A 39 3.28 10.15 -4.35
N PRO A 40 2.72 10.17 -5.58
CA PRO A 40 3.53 10.03 -6.79
C PRO A 40 4.63 11.09 -6.93
N ALA A 41 4.40 12.29 -6.38
CA ALA A 41 5.34 13.42 -6.43
C ALA A 41 6.37 13.42 -5.30
N GLY A 42 6.19 12.59 -4.25
CA GLY A 42 7.12 12.56 -3.11
C GLY A 42 6.47 12.11 -1.81
N ILE A 43 6.77 12.82 -0.72
CA ILE A 43 6.16 12.61 0.60
C ILE A 43 5.52 13.92 1.02
N GLU A 44 4.23 13.87 1.31
CA GLU A 44 3.48 14.96 1.92
C GLU A 44 3.45 14.77 3.44
N ALA A 45 3.53 15.88 4.15
CA ALA A 45 3.58 15.88 5.60
C ALA A 45 2.44 16.70 6.19
N GLN A 46 1.89 16.22 7.29
CA GLN A 46 0.92 16.92 8.11
C GLN A 46 1.35 16.88 9.58
N VAL A 47 1.15 17.99 10.28
CA VAL A 47 1.34 18.10 11.73
C VAL A 47 0.03 18.61 12.31
N ASN A 48 -0.51 17.88 13.28
CA ASN A 48 -1.80 18.16 13.91
C ASN A 48 -2.96 18.28 12.90
N GLY A 49 -2.88 17.54 11.79
CA GLY A 49 -3.88 17.57 10.72
C GLY A 49 -3.68 18.70 9.69
N GLU A 50 -2.73 19.60 9.90
CA GLU A 50 -2.44 20.69 8.97
C GLU A 50 -1.26 20.32 8.07
N ALA A 51 -1.39 20.60 6.76
CA ALA A 51 -0.30 20.42 5.81
C ALA A 51 0.92 21.26 6.20
N CYS A 52 2.11 20.67 6.11
CA CYS A 52 3.35 21.34 6.44
C CYS A 52 4.50 20.85 5.56
N GLU A 53 5.62 21.56 5.61
CA GLU A 53 6.84 21.12 4.94
C GLU A 53 7.39 19.83 5.55
N LEU A 54 7.86 18.93 4.69
CA LEU A 54 8.43 17.65 5.10
C LEU A 54 9.59 17.84 6.11
N ALA A 55 10.44 18.83 5.92
CA ALA A 55 11.55 19.12 6.81
C ALA A 55 11.09 19.44 8.24
N ARG A 56 9.98 20.18 8.40
CA ARG A 56 9.39 20.50 9.70
C ARG A 56 8.86 19.25 10.40
N ALA A 57 8.11 18.41 9.69
CA ALA A 57 7.60 17.16 10.25
C ALA A 57 8.73 16.20 10.67
N VAL A 58 9.79 16.09 9.85
CA VAL A 58 10.98 15.29 10.19
C VAL A 58 11.69 15.84 11.41
N SER A 59 11.84 17.16 11.52
CA SER A 59 12.44 17.81 12.69
C SER A 59 11.66 17.50 13.99
N ILE A 60 10.33 17.54 13.95
CA ILE A 60 9.48 17.16 15.09
C ILE A 60 9.67 15.68 15.46
N LEU A 61 9.67 14.78 14.47
CA LEU A 61 9.87 13.35 14.72
C LEU A 61 11.26 13.05 15.32
N GLN A 62 12.31 13.74 14.86
CA GLN A 62 13.68 13.55 15.34
C GLN A 62 13.92 14.21 16.70
N GLY A 63 13.24 15.31 17.00
CA GLY A 63 13.39 16.07 18.24
C GLY A 63 12.47 15.62 19.38
N ALA A 64 11.62 14.62 19.18
CA ALA A 64 10.72 14.10 20.21
C ALA A 64 11.45 13.12 21.14
N ASP A 65 11.23 13.25 22.45
CA ASP A 65 11.69 12.27 23.46
C ASP A 65 11.00 10.91 23.26
N ARG A 66 9.74 10.92 22.80
CA ARG A 66 8.96 9.72 22.52
C ARG A 66 8.20 9.84 21.21
N VAL A 67 8.25 8.76 20.42
CA VAL A 67 7.54 8.63 19.15
C VAL A 67 6.79 7.29 19.15
N THR A 68 5.48 7.33 18.95
CA THR A 68 4.63 6.12 18.92
C THR A 68 3.85 6.11 17.61
N VAL A 69 3.89 5.01 16.86
CA VAL A 69 3.04 4.85 15.67
C VAL A 69 1.61 4.62 16.12
N THR A 70 0.68 5.49 15.70
CA THR A 70 -0.75 5.41 16.07
C THR A 70 -1.61 4.91 14.91
N ALA A 71 -1.19 5.13 13.67
CA ALA A 71 -1.84 4.57 12.49
C ALA A 71 -0.82 4.30 11.37
N GLN A 72 -1.11 3.31 10.53
CA GLN A 72 -0.38 3.11 9.28
C GLN A 72 -1.26 2.47 8.21
N THR A 73 -1.05 2.90 6.97
CA THR A 73 -1.65 2.33 5.77
C THR A 73 -0.54 1.69 4.94
N LEU A 74 -0.70 0.42 4.58
CA LEU A 74 0.25 -0.34 3.77
C LEU A 74 -0.34 -0.55 2.37
N GLU A 75 0.54 -0.73 1.39
CA GLU A 75 0.15 -1.25 0.08
C GLU A 75 -0.53 -2.61 0.27
N ALA A 76 -1.57 -2.87 -0.52
CA ALA A 76 -2.25 -4.15 -0.48
C ALA A 76 -1.27 -5.28 -0.87
N PRO A 77 -1.25 -6.40 -0.14
CA PRO A 77 -0.39 -7.52 -0.49
C PRO A 77 -0.77 -8.08 -1.85
N THR A 78 0.25 -8.57 -2.58
CA THR A 78 0.03 -9.22 -3.86
C THR A 78 -0.36 -10.70 -3.66
N ILE A 79 -1.07 -11.27 -4.63
CA ILE A 79 -1.54 -12.66 -4.57
C ILE A 79 -0.40 -13.69 -4.68
N GLY A 80 0.76 -13.28 -5.20
CA GLY A 80 1.96 -14.11 -5.33
C GLY A 80 1.85 -15.22 -6.40
N LYS A 81 2.95 -15.97 -6.55
CA LYS A 81 3.13 -16.97 -7.63
C LYS A 81 2.09 -18.08 -7.62
N THR A 82 1.81 -18.67 -6.45
CA THR A 82 0.90 -19.82 -6.34
C THR A 82 -0.51 -19.48 -6.83
N ARG A 83 -1.02 -18.32 -6.44
CA ARG A 83 -2.36 -17.88 -6.85
C ARG A 83 -2.38 -17.38 -8.28
N ALA A 84 -1.33 -16.70 -8.73
CA ALA A 84 -1.16 -16.36 -10.14
C ALA A 84 -1.18 -17.60 -11.05
N ALA A 85 -0.50 -18.69 -10.65
CA ALA A 85 -0.52 -19.96 -11.39
C ALA A 85 -1.92 -20.60 -11.43
N ARG A 86 -2.73 -20.41 -10.38
CA ARG A 86 -4.15 -20.82 -10.39
C ARG A 86 -4.95 -19.95 -11.36
N LEU A 87 -4.76 -18.63 -11.32
CA LEU A 87 -5.46 -17.71 -12.22
C LEU A 87 -5.12 -17.99 -13.70
N HIS A 88 -3.84 -18.23 -14.02
CA HIS A 88 -3.43 -18.68 -15.36
C HIS A 88 -4.18 -19.94 -15.82
N ARG A 89 -4.29 -20.96 -14.95
CA ARG A 89 -5.00 -22.19 -15.29
C ARG A 89 -6.49 -21.95 -15.53
N LEU A 90 -7.10 -21.06 -14.75
CA LEU A 90 -8.50 -20.68 -14.93
C LEU A 90 -8.72 -19.97 -16.28
N MET A 91 -7.85 -19.02 -16.64
CA MET A 91 -7.92 -18.31 -17.91
C MET A 91 -7.70 -19.25 -19.11
N ALA A 92 -6.71 -20.14 -19.02
CA ALA A 92 -6.47 -21.14 -20.05
C ALA A 92 -7.67 -22.09 -20.21
N ARG A 93 -8.28 -22.54 -19.10
CA ARG A 93 -9.48 -23.39 -19.12
C ARG A 93 -10.70 -22.66 -19.70
N ALA A 94 -10.78 -21.34 -19.53
CA ALA A 94 -11.81 -20.50 -20.13
C ALA A 94 -11.63 -20.32 -21.64
N GLY A 95 -10.46 -20.64 -22.19
CA GLY A 95 -10.13 -20.50 -23.60
C GLY A 95 -9.34 -19.24 -23.95
N VAL A 96 -8.84 -18.49 -22.97
CA VAL A 96 -7.96 -17.34 -23.23
C VAL A 96 -6.61 -17.85 -23.74
N PRO A 97 -6.10 -17.37 -24.88
CA PRO A 97 -4.79 -17.78 -25.39
C PRO A 97 -3.66 -17.51 -24.40
N SER A 98 -2.71 -18.44 -24.28
CA SER A 98 -1.66 -18.34 -23.26
C SER A 98 -0.80 -17.08 -23.38
N GLY A 99 -0.64 -16.53 -24.58
CA GLY A 99 0.08 -15.28 -24.82
C GLY A 99 -0.70 -14.02 -24.44
N GLU A 100 -2.02 -14.13 -24.26
CA GLU A 100 -2.92 -13.00 -24.04
C GLU A 100 -3.36 -12.85 -22.59
N HIS A 101 -2.95 -13.75 -21.68
CA HIS A 101 -3.35 -13.70 -20.28
C HIS A 101 -3.08 -12.34 -19.59
N TYR A 102 -1.94 -11.73 -19.89
CA TYR A 102 -1.60 -10.42 -19.35
C TYR A 102 -2.39 -9.29 -20.01
N GLY A 103 -2.62 -9.37 -21.32
CA GLY A 103 -3.46 -8.42 -22.05
C GLY A 103 -4.91 -8.47 -21.55
N PHE A 104 -5.44 -9.66 -21.32
CA PHE A 104 -6.78 -9.87 -20.77
C PHE A 104 -6.90 -9.30 -19.34
N ALA A 105 -5.94 -9.60 -18.47
CA ALA A 105 -5.92 -9.02 -17.13
C ALA A 105 -5.76 -7.50 -17.17
N GLY A 106 -5.02 -6.97 -18.14
CA GLY A 106 -4.88 -5.53 -18.35
C GLY A 106 -6.18 -4.86 -18.81
N ALA A 107 -6.92 -5.50 -19.71
CA ALA A 107 -8.25 -5.05 -20.13
C ALA A 107 -9.24 -5.02 -18.95
N ALA A 108 -9.21 -6.04 -18.09
CA ALA A 108 -10.06 -6.10 -16.90
C ALA A 108 -9.79 -5.01 -15.86
N LEU A 109 -8.56 -4.48 -15.82
CA LEU A 109 -8.10 -3.51 -14.82
C LEU A 109 -7.88 -2.10 -15.40
N ASP A 110 -8.15 -1.90 -16.68
CA ASP A 110 -7.87 -0.68 -17.43
C ASP A 110 -6.44 -0.16 -17.25
N ARG A 111 -5.47 -1.09 -17.23
CA ARG A 111 -4.04 -0.76 -17.10
C ARG A 111 -3.13 -1.88 -17.60
N PRO A 112 -1.89 -1.59 -18.01
CA PRO A 112 -0.93 -2.64 -18.34
C PRO A 112 -0.66 -3.58 -17.15
N VAL A 113 -0.71 -4.89 -17.40
CA VAL A 113 -0.33 -5.93 -16.45
C VAL A 113 0.84 -6.70 -17.05
N PHE A 114 1.93 -6.84 -16.29
CA PHE A 114 3.12 -7.58 -16.73
C PHE A 114 3.36 -8.85 -15.91
N SER A 115 2.64 -9.02 -14.81
CA SER A 115 2.70 -10.20 -13.96
C SER A 115 1.42 -10.38 -13.17
N LEU A 116 0.80 -11.56 -13.27
CA LEU A 116 -0.37 -11.90 -12.45
C LEU A 116 -0.01 -12.02 -10.95
N ALA A 117 1.25 -12.34 -10.64
CA ALA A 117 1.71 -12.47 -9.25
C ALA A 117 1.79 -11.12 -8.52
N ALA A 118 1.87 -10.02 -9.27
CA ALA A 118 1.89 -8.66 -8.73
C ALA A 118 0.50 -8.07 -8.50
N LEU A 119 -0.56 -8.78 -8.89
CA LEU A 119 -1.93 -8.34 -8.64
C LEU A 119 -2.25 -8.38 -7.15
N THR A 120 -3.01 -7.40 -6.68
CA THR A 120 -3.63 -7.44 -5.34
C THR A 120 -4.81 -8.41 -5.34
N GLU A 121 -5.37 -8.69 -4.16
CA GLU A 121 -6.61 -9.48 -4.06
C GLU A 121 -7.78 -8.81 -4.80
N GLY A 122 -7.87 -7.48 -4.71
CA GLY A 122 -8.89 -6.71 -5.42
C GLY A 122 -8.77 -6.87 -6.93
N ASP A 123 -7.54 -6.69 -7.45
CA ASP A 123 -7.25 -6.88 -8.87
C ASP A 123 -7.62 -8.30 -9.33
N ALA A 124 -7.19 -9.32 -8.60
CA ALA A 124 -7.45 -10.72 -8.97
C ALA A 124 -8.95 -11.05 -9.02
N ARG A 125 -9.74 -10.46 -8.11
CA ARG A 125 -11.20 -10.60 -8.12
C ARG A 125 -11.85 -9.87 -9.29
N ALA A 126 -11.37 -8.69 -9.64
CA ALA A 126 -11.84 -7.95 -10.82
C ALA A 126 -11.53 -8.73 -12.12
N VAL A 127 -10.32 -9.26 -12.27
CA VAL A 127 -9.95 -10.13 -13.40
C VAL A 127 -10.83 -11.37 -13.46
N TRP A 128 -11.13 -12.00 -12.32
CA TRP A 128 -12.04 -13.15 -12.27
C TRP A 128 -13.48 -12.80 -12.64
N ALA A 129 -14.00 -11.68 -12.15
CA ALA A 129 -15.33 -11.20 -12.51
C ALA A 129 -15.43 -10.93 -14.02
N PHE A 130 -14.44 -10.25 -14.57
CA PHE A 130 -14.33 -9.99 -16.01
C PHE A 130 -14.24 -11.28 -16.83
N LEU A 131 -13.48 -12.28 -16.36
CA LEU A 131 -13.44 -13.61 -16.99
C LEU A 131 -14.81 -14.29 -16.98
N CYS A 132 -15.52 -14.22 -15.86
CA CYS A 132 -16.87 -14.78 -15.73
C CYS A 132 -17.90 -14.08 -16.64
N GLU A 133 -17.74 -12.79 -16.89
CA GLU A 133 -18.60 -12.00 -17.79
C GLU A 133 -18.30 -12.31 -19.26
N ALA A 134 -17.02 -12.38 -19.63
CA ALA A 134 -16.59 -12.69 -20.99
C ALA A 134 -16.86 -14.16 -21.39
N PHE A 135 -16.80 -15.07 -20.42
CA PHE A 135 -16.97 -16.51 -20.63
C PHE A 135 -17.96 -17.09 -19.59
N PRO A 136 -19.28 -16.94 -19.80
CA PRO A 136 -20.30 -17.38 -18.83
C PRO A 136 -20.21 -18.86 -18.44
N GLN A 137 -19.72 -19.72 -19.34
CA GLN A 137 -19.48 -21.14 -19.09
C GLN A 137 -18.50 -21.41 -17.95
N VAL A 138 -17.64 -20.45 -17.61
CA VAL A 138 -16.67 -20.53 -16.50
C VAL A 138 -17.36 -20.51 -15.14
N ARG A 139 -18.54 -19.85 -15.02
CA ARG A 139 -19.31 -19.82 -13.75
C ARG A 139 -19.96 -21.15 -13.40
N ALA A 140 -20.14 -22.04 -14.39
CA ALA A 140 -20.80 -23.33 -14.24
C ALA A 140 -19.81 -24.49 -13.95
N ALA A 141 -18.51 -24.21 -13.81
CA ALA A 141 -17.42 -25.18 -13.72
C ALA A 141 -16.64 -25.11 -12.39
#